data_AF-A0A7X8PSB3-F1
#
_entry.id   AF-A0A7X8PSB3-F1
#
_cell.length_a   1.000
_cell.length_b   1.000
_cell.length_c   1.000
_cell.angle_alpha   90.00
_cell.angle_beta   90.00
_cell.angle_gamma   90.00
#
_symmetry.space_group_name_H-M   'P 1'
#
loop_
_entity.id
_entity.type
_entity.pdbx_description
1 polymer ?
#
loop_
_entity_poly.entity_id
_entity_poly.type
_entity_poly.pdbx_seq_one_letter_code
_entity_poly.pdbx_strand_id
1 'polypeptide(L)' 'MNMVYLLLVIATVSISDIRDLVSQNRKKDLYVYAVFMLLVAAFAIFYFSDPARDSFSKIIFSIAGKGD' A
#
# COMPACT_ATOMS: atom_id res chain seq x y z
N MET A 1 16.44 -1.78 11.14
CA MET A 1 14.96 -1.85 11.15
C MET A 1 14.55 -3.08 10.36
N ASN A 2 13.98 -4.09 11.03
CA ASN A 2 13.53 -5.30 10.35
C ASN A 2 12.22 -5.00 9.61
N MET A 3 12.05 -5.50 8.39
CA MET A 3 10.90 -5.21 7.52
C MET A 3 9.54 -5.47 8.20
N VAL A 4 9.52 -6.45 9.11
CA VAL A 4 8.39 -6.82 9.96
C VAL A 4 7.92 -5.67 10.87
N TYR A 5 8.85 -4.90 11.45
CA TYR A 5 8.49 -3.76 12.31
C TYR A 5 7.80 -2.65 11.52
N LEU A 6 8.23 -2.43 10.28
CA LEU A 6 7.63 -1.42 9.39
C LEU A 6 6.18 -1.80 9.07
N LEU A 7 5.93 -3.08 8.77
CA LEU A 7 4.58 -3.60 8.54
C LEU A 7 3.68 -3.51 9.79
N LEU A 8 4.22 -3.79 10.99
CA LEU A 8 3.48 -3.66 12.25
C LEU A 8 3.08 -2.21 12.55
N VAL A 9 3.99 -1.26 12.31
CA VAL A 9 3.71 0.17 12.49
C VAL A 9 2.61 0.63 11.52
N ILE A 10 2.72 0.26 10.24
CA ILE A 10 1.70 0.58 9.22
C ILE A 10 0.35 -0.01 9.63
N ALA A 11 0.30 -1.28 10.03
CA ALA A 11 -0.94 -1.92 10.45
C ALA A 11 -1.59 -1.21 11.66
N THR A 12 -0.79 -0.83 12.66
CA THR A 12 -1.29 -0.15 13.87
C THR A 12 -1.87 1.22 13.54
N VAL A 13 -1.16 2.02 12.74
CA VAL A 13 -1.63 3.33 12.29
C VAL A 13 -2.91 3.19 11.48
N SER A 14 -2.95 2.24 10.54
CA SER A 14 -4.12 2.03 9.70
C SER A 14 -5.37 1.62 10.47
N ILE A 15 -5.24 0.79 11.51
CA ILE A 15 -6.38 0.42 12.37
C ILE A 15 -6.88 1.64 13.15
N SER A 16 -5.98 2.48 13.64
CA SER A 16 -6.33 3.69 14.37
C SER A 16 -7.09 4.70 13.48
N ASP A 17 -6.64 4.87 12.24
CA ASP A 17 -7.28 5.74 11.26
C ASP A 17 -8.69 5.25 10.90
N ILE A 18 -8.85 3.95 10.65
CA ILE A 18 -10.18 3.36 10.37
C ILE A 18 -11.12 3.59 11.55
N ARG A 19 -10.64 3.38 12.78
CA ARG A 19 -11.44 3.58 13.99
C ARG A 19 -11.91 5.04 14.12
N ASP A 20 -11.05 6.00 13.80
CA ASP A 20 -11.40 7.42 13.83
C ASP A 20 -12.43 7.77 12.75
N LEU A 21 -12.22 7.32 11.51
CA LEU A 21 -13.13 7.51 10.37
C LEU A 21 -14.53 6.91 10.62
N VAL A 22 -14.59 5.73 11.24
CA VAL A 22 -15.85 5.11 11.67
C VAL A 22 -16.52 5.96 12.76
N SER A 23 -15.76 6.46 13.74
CA SER A 23 -16.29 7.28 14.84
C SER A 23 -16.92 8.59 14.34
N GLN A 24 -16.34 9.19 13.29
CA GLN A 24 -16.85 10.42 12.67
C GLN A 24 -17.99 10.17 11.68
N ASN A 25 -18.45 8.92 11.53
CA ASN A 25 -19.54 8.51 10.64
C ASN A 25 -19.32 8.93 9.16
N ARG A 26 -18.06 9.12 8.75
CA ARG A 26 -17.68 9.54 7.39
C ARG A 26 -17.63 8.35 6.44
N LYS A 27 -18.81 7.79 6.15
CA LYS A 27 -18.96 6.55 5.35
C LYS A 27 -18.35 6.63 3.95
N LYS A 28 -18.35 7.81 3.31
CA LYS A 28 -17.71 8.03 2.00
C LYS A 28 -16.20 7.93 2.10
N ASP A 29 -15.61 8.62 3.07
CA ASP A 29 -14.17 8.65 3.30
C ASP A 29 -13.67 7.26 3.70
N LEU A 30 -14.45 6.51 4.48
CA LEU A 30 -14.17 5.11 4.83
C LEU A 30 -14.09 4.20 3.60
N TYR A 31 -14.99 4.37 2.63
CA TYR A 31 -14.99 3.57 1.41
C TYR A 31 -13.78 3.88 0.54
N VAL A 32 -13.47 5.16 0.34
CA VAL A 32 -12.27 5.60 -0.39
C VAL A 32 -11.01 5.07 0.30
N TYR A 33 -10.94 5.20 1.62
CA TYR A 33 -9.82 4.70 2.42
C TYR A 33 -9.66 3.18 2.29
N ALA A 34 -10.75 2.40 2.34
CA ALA A 34 -10.70 0.95 2.17
C ALA A 34 -10.17 0.53 0.78
N VAL A 35 -10.58 1.24 -0.28
CA VAL A 35 -10.07 1.02 -1.64
C VAL A 35 -8.57 1.33 -1.72
N PHE A 36 -8.12 2.42 -1.12
CA PHE A 36 -6.69 2.76 -1.05
C PHE A 36 -5.88 1.71 -0.26
N MET A 37 -6.39 1.24 0.87
CA MET A 37 -5.74 0.21 1.68
C MET A 37 -5.62 -1.12 0.93
N LEU A 38 -6.64 -1.50 0.16
CA LEU A 38 -6.58 -2.68 -0.72
C LEU A 38 -5.51 -2.53 -1.81
N LEU A 39 -5.42 -1.34 -2.42
CA LEU A 39 -4.37 -1.02 -3.40
C LEU A 39 -2.98 -1.12 -2.78
N VAL A 40 -2.77 -0.54 -1.59
CA VAL A 40 -1.50 -0.60 -0.86
C VAL A 40 -1.14 -2.05 -0.50
N ALA A 41 -2.10 -2.85 -0.06
CA ALA A 41 -1.87 -4.27 0.25
C ALA A 41 -1.48 -5.06 -1.01
N ALA A 42 -2.21 -4.89 -2.11
CA ALA A 42 -1.88 -5.52 -3.38
C ALA A 42 -0.49 -5.10 -3.88
N PHE A 43 -0.12 -3.83 -3.70
CA PHE A 43 1.18 -3.29 -4.07
C PHE A 43 2.30 -3.84 -3.18
N ALA A 44 2.07 -3.94 -1.87
CA ALA A 44 3.01 -4.53 -0.93
C ALA A 44 3.26 -6.01 -1.26
N ILE A 45 2.19 -6.78 -1.51
CA ILE A 45 2.31 -8.18 -1.96
C ILE A 45 3.10 -8.24 -3.25
N PHE A 46 2.76 -7.43 -4.26
CA PHE A 46 3.48 -7.38 -5.51
C PHE A 46 4.97 -7.06 -5.34
N TYR A 47 5.32 -6.10 -4.48
CA TYR A 47 6.69 -5.68 -4.24
C TYR A 47 7.50 -6.73 -3.47
N PHE A 48 6.89 -7.42 -2.50
CA PHE A 48 7.57 -8.37 -1.64
C PHE A 48 7.52 -9.84 -2.11
N SER A 49 6.60 -10.19 -3.02
CA SER A 49 6.46 -11.56 -3.53
C SER A 49 7.58 -12.01 -4.47
N ASP A 50 8.39 -11.10 -5.02
CA ASP A 50 9.45 -11.47 -5.96
C ASP A 50 10.72 -10.61 -5.73
N PRO A 51 11.71 -11.12 -4.96
CA PRO A 51 12.95 -10.41 -4.70
C PRO A 51 13.86 -10.29 -5.93
N ALA A 52 13.56 -11.00 -7.02
CA ALA A 52 14.31 -10.97 -8.28
C ALA A 52 13.64 -10.10 -9.36
N ARG A 53 12.47 -9.51 -9.09
CA ARG A 53 11.82 -8.60 -10.03
C ARG A 53 12.64 -7.34 -10.21
N ASP A 54 12.82 -6.99 -11.48
CA ASP A 54 13.28 -5.67 -11.89
C ASP A 54 12.49 -4.59 -11.14
N SER A 55 13.20 -3.61 -10.57
CA SER A 55 12.62 -2.56 -9.73
C SER A 55 11.31 -2.03 -10.34
N PHE A 56 10.29 -1.76 -9.51
CA PHE A 56 9.01 -1.24 -9.99
C PHE A 56 9.18 0.00 -10.91
N SER A 57 10.19 0.83 -10.62
CA SER A 57 10.64 1.91 -11.50
C SER A 57 10.97 1.44 -12.91
N LYS A 58 11.68 0.32 -13.09
CA LYS A 58 12.02 -0.24 -14.40
C LYS A 58 10.79 -0.69 -15.19
N ILE A 59 9.79 -1.27 -14.52
CA ILE A 59 8.51 -1.63 -15.15
C ILE A 59 7.75 -0.37 -15.60
N ILE A 60 7.68 0.65 -14.75
CA ILE A 60 7.06 1.94 -15.10
C ILE A 60 7.83 2.62 -16.25
N PHE A 61 9.16 2.61 -16.22
CA PHE A 61 9.99 3.17 -17.29
C PHE A 61 9.86 2.39 -18.61
N SER A 62 9.76 1.06 -18.54
CA SER A 62 9.51 0.21 -19.71
C SER A 62 8.14 0.49 -20.34
N ILE A 63 7.08 0.60 -19.52
CA ILE A 63 5.73 0.96 -19.99
C ILE A 63 5.70 2.40 -20.53
N ALA A 64 6.47 3.32 -19.94
CA ALA A 64 6.61 4.70 -20.39
C ALA A 64 7.51 4.87 -21.63
N GLY A 65 7.99 3.78 -22.24
CA GLY A 65 8.83 3.79 -23.45
C GLY A 65 10.22 4.37 -23.23
N LYS A 66 10.70 4.39 -21.98
CA LYS A 66 11.95 5.00 -21.54
C LYS A 66 12.83 4.03 -20.74
N GLY A 67 12.67 2.73 -21.02
CA GLY A 67 13.62 1.67 -20.68
C GLY A 67 13.95 0.97 -22.00
N ASP A 68 15.25 0.90 -22.32
CA ASP A 68 15.81 0.40 -23.58
C ASP A 68 15.22 -0.93 -24.08
#